data_AF-A0A9P0GE79-F1
#
_entry.id   AF-A0A9P0GE79-F1
#
_cell.length_a   1.000
_cell.length_b   1.000
_cell.length_c   1.000
_cell.angle_alpha   90.00
_cell.angle_beta   90.00
_cell.angle_gamma   90.00
#
_symmetry.space_group_name_H-M   'P 1'
#
loop_
_entity.id
_entity.type
_entity.pdbx_description
1 polymer ?
#
loop_
_entity_poly.entity_id
_entity_poly.type
_entity_poly.pdbx_seq_one_letter_code
_entity_poly.pdbx_strand_id
1 'polypeptide(L)'
;MRQLKVDPLIHTAVQQPGFIRVKRGYKPLKVENLVKNIEPHKDPTDPYFPYQWYLKNTGQNGGKAKLDLNVEAAWAQGITGKNVTTAIMDDGVDYMHPDLKFNYVSIFYVLLRVIKHFVQW
;
A
#
# COMPACT_ATOMS: atom_id res chain seq x y z
N MET A 1 4.76 -16.44 32.24
CA MET A 1 6.10 -15.83 32.42
C MET A 1 6.87 -15.89 31.09
N ARG A 2 7.74 -14.92 30.80
CA ARG A 2 8.42 -14.77 29.49
C ARG A 2 9.47 -15.86 29.26
N GLN A 3 9.17 -16.81 28.38
CA GLN A 3 9.99 -17.98 28.01
C GLN A 3 11.41 -17.61 27.53
N LEU A 4 11.57 -16.45 26.87
CA LEU A 4 12.83 -16.03 26.23
C LEU A 4 13.97 -15.64 27.19
N LYS A 5 13.70 -15.47 28.49
CA LYS A 5 14.75 -15.16 29.48
C LYS A 5 15.34 -16.41 30.15
N VAL A 6 14.75 -17.58 29.88
CA VAL A 6 15.05 -18.84 30.57
C VAL A 6 15.74 -19.83 29.63
N ASP A 7 15.85 -19.50 28.34
CA ASP A 7 16.46 -20.36 27.34
C ASP A 7 18.00 -20.28 27.43
N PRO A 8 18.69 -21.42 27.66
CA PRO A 8 20.14 -21.46 27.85
C PRO A 8 20.95 -21.04 26.61
N LEU A 9 20.33 -20.96 25.43
CA LEU A 9 20.99 -20.51 24.20
C LEU A 9 20.85 -18.99 23.97
N ILE A 10 20.04 -18.29 24.77
CA ILE A 10 19.80 -16.85 24.63
C ILE A 10 20.73 -16.06 25.54
N HIS A 11 21.71 -15.38 24.94
CA HIS A 11 22.66 -14.54 25.69
C HIS A 11 22.10 -13.15 26.00
N THR A 12 21.15 -12.64 25.21
CA THR A 12 20.51 -11.34 25.45
C THR A 12 19.11 -11.32 24.84
N ALA A 13 18.14 -10.78 25.60
CA ALA A 13 16.80 -10.52 25.11
C ALA A 13 16.34 -9.13 25.57
N VAL A 14 16.20 -8.20 24.62
CA VAL A 14 15.68 -6.85 24.88
C VAL A 14 14.25 -6.77 24.37
N GLN A 15 13.32 -6.38 25.23
CA GLN A 15 11.96 -6.08 24.80
C GLN A 15 11.93 -4.72 24.12
N GLN A 16 11.54 -4.65 22.86
CA GLN A 16 11.31 -3.39 22.20
C GLN A 16 10.02 -2.74 22.74
N PRO A 17 10.03 -1.44 23.06
CA PRO A 17 8.81 -0.71 23.37
C PRO A 17 7.90 -0.75 22.14
N GLY A 18 6.67 -1.26 22.31
CA GLY A 18 5.71 -1.33 21.21
C GLY A 18 5.36 0.05 20.70
N PHE A 19 5.42 0.26 19.39
CA PHE A 19 4.88 1.47 18.78
C PHE A 19 3.35 1.44 18.89
N ILE A 20 2.77 2.44 19.55
CA ILE A 20 1.32 2.60 19.61
C ILE A 20 0.83 2.92 18.20
N ARG A 21 0.07 2.00 17.60
CA ARG A 21 -0.62 2.25 16.34
C ARG A 21 -1.81 3.16 16.60
N VAL A 22 -1.69 4.43 16.23
CA VAL A 22 -2.84 5.33 16.12
C VAL A 22 -3.45 5.15 14.73
N LYS A 23 -4.65 4.57 14.65
CA LYS A 23 -5.40 4.51 13.39
C LYS A 23 -5.72 5.96 13.01
N ARG A 24 -5.24 6.41 11.85
CA ARG A 24 -5.57 7.73 11.30
C ARG A 24 -7.09 7.83 11.23
N GLY A 25 -7.69 8.66 12.09
CA GLY A 25 -9.15 8.78 12.21
C GLY A 25 -9.78 9.31 10.92
N TYR A 26 -11.10 9.10 10.79
CA TYR A 26 -11.88 9.70 9.71
C TYR A 26 -11.78 11.23 9.79
N LYS A 27 -11.30 11.85 8.70
CA LYS A 27 -11.32 13.31 8.58
C LYS A 27 -12.72 13.72 8.08
N PRO A 28 -13.46 14.57 8.81
CA PRO A 28 -14.77 15.01 8.37
C PRO A 28 -14.67 15.79 7.06
N LEU A 29 -15.63 15.54 6.16
CA LEU A 29 -15.76 16.27 4.90
C LEU A 29 -16.16 17.72 5.22
N LYS A 30 -15.38 18.68 4.74
CA LYS A 30 -15.70 20.11 4.82
C LYS A 30 -16.04 20.63 3.42
N VAL A 31 -16.95 21.60 3.31
CA VAL A 31 -17.42 22.18 2.03
C VAL A 31 -16.26 22.68 1.17
N GLU A 32 -15.25 23.27 1.81
CA GLU A 32 -13.97 23.70 1.21
C GLU A 32 -13.15 22.57 0.57
N ASN A 33 -13.36 21.29 0.94
CA ASN A 33 -12.76 20.12 0.30
C ASN A 33 -13.65 19.51 -0.81
N LEU A 34 -14.90 19.95 -0.95
CA LEU A 34 -15.87 19.42 -1.92
C LEU A 34 -15.79 20.13 -3.28
N VAL A 35 -15.32 21.38 -3.30
CA VAL A 35 -15.22 22.18 -4.52
C VAL A 35 -13.79 22.17 -5.04
N LYS A 36 -13.28 20.98 -5.39
CA LYS A 36 -12.20 20.90 -6.37
C LYS A 36 -12.85 20.91 -7.75
N ASN A 37 -12.21 21.56 -8.72
CA ASN A 37 -12.48 21.28 -10.13
C ASN A 37 -12.08 19.81 -10.37
N ILE A 38 -13.01 18.90 -10.08
CA ILE A 38 -12.83 17.46 -10.28
C ILE A 38 -13.04 17.27 -11.77
N GLU A 39 -11.95 17.06 -12.50
CA GLU A 39 -12.09 16.55 -13.86
C GLU A 39 -12.90 15.26 -13.82
N PRO A 40 -13.86 15.08 -14.76
CA PRO A 40 -14.68 13.88 -14.78
C PRO A 40 -13.75 12.66 -14.83
N HIS A 41 -13.89 11.81 -13.81
CA HIS A 41 -13.09 10.61 -13.71
C HIS A 41 -13.30 9.75 -14.95
N LYS A 42 -12.22 9.53 -15.71
CA LYS A 42 -12.20 8.60 -16.84
C LYS A 42 -11.60 7.29 -16.38
N ASP A 43 -12.27 6.20 -16.73
CA ASP A 43 -11.76 4.86 -16.48
C ASP A 43 -10.36 4.66 -17.10
N PRO A 44 -9.49 3.84 -16.48
CA PRO A 44 -8.21 3.47 -17.07
C PRO A 44 -8.35 2.95 -18.50
N THR A 45 -7.38 3.30 -19.34
CA THR A 45 -7.34 2.87 -20.75
C THR A 45 -6.77 1.45 -20.93
N ASP A 46 -6.47 0.77 -19.82
CA ASP A 46 -5.93 -0.59 -19.82
C ASP A 46 -6.95 -1.56 -20.45
N PRO A 47 -6.58 -2.34 -21.49
CA PRO A 47 -7.49 -3.28 -22.15
C PRO A 47 -8.10 -4.33 -21.21
N TYR A 48 -7.42 -4.67 -20.12
CA TYR A 48 -7.86 -5.65 -19.15
C TYR A 48 -8.65 -5.07 -17.99
N PHE A 49 -8.77 -3.74 -17.87
CA PHE A 49 -9.55 -3.08 -16.81
C PHE A 49 -11.00 -3.61 -16.70
N PRO A 50 -11.75 -3.88 -17.79
CA PRO A 50 -13.11 -4.42 -17.68
C PRO A 50 -13.21 -5.77 -16.95
N TYR A 51 -12.11 -6.53 -16.88
CA TYR A 51 -12.05 -7.82 -16.19
C TYR A 51 -11.61 -7.71 -14.72
N GLN A 52 -11.14 -6.53 -14.28
CA GLN A 52 -10.65 -6.28 -12.93
C GLN A 52 -11.81 -5.93 -11.98
N TRP A 53 -12.65 -6.93 -11.69
CA TRP A 53 -13.85 -6.79 -10.84
C TRP A 53 -13.58 -6.21 -9.46
N TYR A 54 -12.38 -6.42 -8.91
CA TYR A 54 -11.99 -5.91 -7.60
C TYR A 54 -11.81 -4.39 -7.59
N LEU A 55 -11.59 -3.75 -8.75
CA LEU A 55 -11.50 -2.29 -8.89
C LEU A 55 -12.87 -1.69 -9.21
N LYS A 56 -13.62 -2.32 -10.12
CA LYS A 56 -14.95 -1.89 -10.56
C LYS A 56 -15.81 -3.10 -10.90
N ASN A 57 -16.85 -3.32 -10.09
CA ASN A 57 -17.76 -4.44 -10.27
C ASN A 57 -19.09 -3.97 -10.87
N THR A 58 -19.27 -4.25 -12.16
CA THR A 58 -20.50 -3.95 -12.90
C THR A 58 -21.49 -5.12 -12.91
N GLY A 59 -21.20 -6.20 -12.16
CA GLY A 59 -21.92 -7.47 -12.24
C GLY A 59 -21.38 -8.38 -13.35
N GLN A 60 -20.14 -8.14 -13.80
CA GLN A 60 -19.49 -8.99 -14.80
C GLN A 60 -19.45 -10.45 -14.32
N ASN A 61 -19.57 -11.38 -15.26
CA ASN A 61 -19.56 -12.83 -15.01
C ASN A 61 -20.58 -13.32 -13.96
N GLY A 62 -21.73 -12.63 -13.83
CA GLY A 62 -22.80 -13.02 -12.90
C GLY A 62 -22.53 -12.64 -11.44
N GLY A 63 -21.55 -11.77 -11.18
CA GLY A 63 -21.28 -11.23 -9.85
C GLY A 63 -22.35 -10.25 -9.37
N LYS A 64 -22.32 -9.94 -8.07
CA LYS A 64 -23.14 -8.86 -7.50
C LYS A 64 -22.47 -7.51 -7.74
N ALA A 65 -23.09 -6.66 -8.55
CA ALA A 65 -22.58 -5.32 -8.85
C ALA A 65 -22.30 -4.51 -7.57
N LYS A 66 -21.30 -3.62 -7.64
CA LYS A 66 -20.80 -2.76 -6.54
C LYS A 66 -20.14 -3.48 -5.37
N LEU A 67 -19.95 -4.81 -5.45
CA LEU A 67 -19.12 -5.53 -4.50
C LEU A 67 -17.66 -5.46 -4.97
N ASP A 68 -17.04 -4.30 -4.76
CA ASP A 68 -15.66 -3.95 -5.13
C ASP A 68 -15.02 -3.08 -4.03
N LEU A 69 -13.78 -2.63 -4.26
CA LEU A 69 -13.03 -1.77 -3.33
C LEU A 69 -13.48 -0.30 -3.35
N ASN A 70 -14.39 0.10 -4.24
CA ASN A 70 -14.85 1.47 -4.46
C ASN A 70 -13.69 2.47 -4.67
N VAL A 71 -12.66 2.07 -5.44
CA VAL A 71 -11.46 2.88 -5.68
C VAL A 71 -11.72 4.06 -6.63
N GLU A 72 -12.75 3.99 -7.47
CA GLU A 72 -13.13 5.06 -8.40
C GLU A 72 -13.39 6.39 -7.66
N ALA A 73 -14.00 6.32 -6.47
CA ALA A 73 -14.23 7.51 -5.65
C ALA A 73 -12.93 8.17 -5.15
N ALA A 74 -11.87 7.39 -4.92
CA ALA A 74 -10.55 7.90 -4.55
C ALA A 74 -9.81 8.47 -5.76
N TRP A 75 -9.89 7.79 -6.91
CA TRP A 75 -9.30 8.27 -8.17
C TRP A 75 -9.95 9.55 -8.66
N ALA A 76 -11.27 9.71 -8.50
CA ALA A 76 -11.98 10.96 -8.77
C ALA A 76 -11.49 12.12 -7.88
N GLN A 77 -10.89 11.83 -6.72
CA GLN A 77 -10.26 12.83 -5.85
C GLN A 77 -8.77 13.06 -6.18
N GLY A 78 -8.24 12.40 -7.21
CA GLY A 78 -6.83 12.42 -7.61
C GLY A 78 -5.92 11.58 -6.70
N ILE A 79 -6.48 10.68 -5.88
CA ILE A 79 -5.71 9.85 -4.94
C ILE A 79 -5.32 8.56 -5.64
N THR A 80 -4.06 8.45 -6.08
CA THR A 80 -3.56 7.31 -6.87
C THR A 80 -2.50 6.46 -6.17
N GLY A 81 -2.06 6.86 -4.97
CA GLY A 81 -0.91 6.24 -4.29
C GLY A 81 0.45 6.83 -4.69
N LYS A 82 0.49 7.89 -5.51
CA LYS A 82 1.74 8.61 -5.81
C LYS A 82 2.48 9.02 -4.53
N ASN A 83 3.80 8.83 -4.51
CA ASN A 83 4.69 9.03 -3.35
C ASN A 83 4.50 8.05 -2.19
N VAL A 84 3.74 6.97 -2.36
CA VAL A 84 3.69 5.86 -1.41
C VAL A 84 4.60 4.74 -1.92
N THR A 85 5.49 4.24 -1.05
CA THR A 85 6.34 3.08 -1.35
C THR A 85 5.79 1.86 -0.62
N THR A 86 5.48 0.82 -1.37
CA THR A 86 4.99 -0.47 -0.85
C THR A 86 6.07 -1.53 -1.04
N ALA A 87 6.40 -2.26 0.02
CA ALA A 87 7.33 -3.40 -0.04
C ALA A 87 6.53 -4.71 -0.14
N ILE A 88 6.91 -5.56 -1.09
CA ILE A 88 6.36 -6.91 -1.29
C ILE A 88 7.48 -7.90 -0.92
N MET A 89 7.23 -8.74 0.08
CA MET A 89 8.16 -9.81 0.50
C MET A 89 7.68 -11.12 -0.11
N ASP A 90 8.23 -11.46 -1.27
CA ASP A 90 7.88 -12.66 -2.04
C ASP A 90 9.16 -13.26 -2.68
N ASP A 91 9.01 -14.27 -3.53
CA ASP A 91 10.10 -14.95 -4.24
C ASP A 91 10.83 -14.06 -5.28
N GLY A 92 10.18 -13.00 -5.75
CA GLY A 92 10.78 -12.02 -6.64
C GLY A 92 9.76 -11.04 -7.24
N VAL A 93 10.26 -10.13 -8.08
CA VAL A 93 9.42 -9.24 -8.90
C VAL A 93 10.10 -9.02 -10.24
N ASP A 94 9.36 -9.17 -11.34
CA ASP A 94 9.82 -8.76 -12.66
C ASP A 94 9.76 -7.24 -12.78
N TYR A 95 10.85 -6.58 -12.38
CA TYR A 95 10.98 -5.14 -12.42
C TYR A 95 11.09 -4.57 -13.84
N MET A 96 11.25 -5.41 -14.87
CA MET A 96 11.33 -4.97 -16.27
C MET A 96 9.98 -5.05 -17.00
N HIS A 97 8.96 -5.67 -16.39
CA HIS A 97 7.62 -5.76 -16.96
C HIS A 97 7.09 -4.37 -17.36
N PRO A 98 6.49 -4.19 -18.56
CA PRO A 98 6.05 -2.89 -19.04
C PRO A 98 5.10 -2.16 -18.09
N ASP A 99 4.23 -2.90 -17.39
CA ASP A 99 3.27 -2.33 -16.42
C ASP A 99 3.87 -2.04 -15.02
N LEU A 100 5.06 -2.57 -14.72
CA LEU A 100 5.70 -2.43 -13.40
C LEU A 100 6.92 -1.50 -13.42
N LYS A 101 7.70 -1.49 -14.51
CA LYS A 101 9.00 -0.82 -14.59
C LYS A 101 8.98 0.66 -14.23
N PHE A 102 7.89 1.36 -14.53
CA PHE A 102 7.74 2.79 -14.22
C PHE A 102 7.38 3.06 -12.74
N ASN A 103 6.88 2.05 -12.03
CA ASN A 103 6.49 2.11 -10.63
C ASN A 103 7.45 1.35 -9.70
N TYR A 104 8.48 0.71 -10.26
CA TYR A 104 9.49 0.00 -9.48
C TYR A 104 10.49 0.98 -8.84
N VAL A 105 10.69 0.84 -7.53
CA VAL A 105 11.67 1.63 -6.78
C VAL A 105 12.92 0.78 -6.54
N SER A 106 14.00 1.07 -7.27
CA SER A 106 15.30 0.44 -7.01
C SER A 106 15.85 0.96 -5.67
N ILE A 107 15.97 0.05 -4.71
CA ILE A 107 16.13 0.40 -3.29
C ILE A 107 17.59 0.73 -2.90
N PHE A 108 18.51 0.91 -3.85
CA PHE A 108 19.94 1.11 -3.60
C PHE A 108 20.25 2.23 -2.58
N TYR A 109 19.38 3.25 -2.46
CA TYR A 109 19.55 4.34 -1.48
C TYR A 109 18.75 4.16 -0.17
N VAL A 110 17.66 3.39 -0.17
CA VAL A 110 16.79 3.24 1.01
C VAL A 110 17.30 2.13 1.92
N LEU A 111 17.84 1.03 1.37
CA LEU A 111 18.41 -0.06 2.16
C LEU A 111 19.63 0.40 2.96
N LEU A 112 20.47 1.27 2.38
CA LEU A 112 21.64 1.84 3.06
C LEU A 112 21.27 2.72 4.27
N ARG A 113 20.09 3.37 4.25
CA ARG A 113 19.63 4.20 5.37
C ARG A 113 19.01 3.38 6.51
N VAL A 114 18.37 2.25 6.18
CA VAL A 114 17.83 1.32 7.18
C VAL A 114 18.96 0.50 7.80
N ILE A 115 19.90 -0.01 7.00
CA ILE A 115 21.01 -0.84 7.48
C ILE A 115 22.05 -0.02 8.26
N LYS A 116 22.38 1.22 7.87
CA LYS A 116 23.29 2.06 8.67
C LYS A 116 22.77 2.44 10.07
N HIS A 117 21.48 2.27 10.35
CA HIS A 117 20.93 2.44 11.70
C HIS A 117 20.69 1.11 12.43
N PHE A 118 20.87 -0.02 11.75
CA PHE A 118 20.62 -1.35 12.31
C PHE A 118 21.87 -2.22 12.40
N VAL A 119 22.99 -1.81 11.80
CA VAL A 119 24.30 -2.47 11.90
C VAL A 119 25.33 -1.44 12.35
N GLN A 120 25.27 -1.10 13.63
CA GLN A 120 26.43 -0.72 14.43
C GLN A 120 26.50 -1.69 15.61
N TRP A 121 27.02 -2.87 15.33
CA TRP A 121 27.84 -3.71 16.22
C TRP A 121 28.73 -4.56 15.31
#